data_AF-A0AAV1H5U7-F1
#
_entry.id   AF-A0AAV1H5U7-F1
#
_cell.length_a   1.000
_cell.length_b   1.000
_cell.length_c   1.000
_cell.angle_alpha   90.00
_cell.angle_beta   90.00
_cell.angle_gamma   90.00
#
_symmetry.space_group_name_H-M   'P 1'
#
loop_
_entity.id
_entity.type
_entity.pdbx_description
1 polymer ?
#
loop_
_entity_poly.entity_id
_entity_poly.type
_entity_poly.pdbx_seq_one_letter_code
_entity_poly.pdbx_strand_id
1 'polypeptide(L)'
;MASVRKMINQMLTQQKAHYLEMLDRQTDTFNRFVKVILDSTNERLDSMNRNIQEIKDSIHYTQREVDEIKATVSKFSGDPNTLENNMKILCDSLVTLDSKADYLESQSKRNNLIFEGIEESAQESWADTEGKVRTLISEKLKLDARAMPIERAHRSGKPENRADNKHPIIVKFLNYKDKELILKRRKELKKTAPGVYINEDFSEAVRQKRRDLMPKLREAWNRGDIAYLRYDPAQ
;
A
#
# COMPACT_ATOMS: atom_id res chain seq x y z
N MET A 1 9.38 -32.15 123.74
CA MET A 1 9.88 -32.77 122.49
C MET A 1 8.78 -33.16 121.50
N ALA A 2 7.72 -33.90 121.90
CA ALA A 2 6.67 -34.34 120.97
C ALA A 2 5.80 -33.22 120.33
N SER A 3 5.48 -32.15 121.09
CA SER A 3 4.65 -31.03 120.61
C SER A 3 5.34 -30.20 119.50
N VAL A 4 6.62 -29.89 119.67
CA VAL A 4 7.43 -29.15 118.68
C VAL A 4 7.56 -29.93 117.37
N ARG A 5 7.75 -31.25 117.43
CA ARG A 5 7.80 -32.12 116.23
C ARG A 5 6.47 -32.12 115.46
N LYS A 6 5.34 -32.14 116.17
CA LYS A 6 3.99 -32.06 115.55
C LYS A 6 3.79 -30.71 114.84
N MET A 7 4.22 -29.62 115.48
CA MET A 7 4.17 -28.27 114.90
C MET A 7 5.03 -28.14 113.64
N ILE A 8 6.26 -28.66 113.66
CA ILE A 8 7.16 -28.68 112.49
C ILE A 8 6.55 -29.46 111.33
N ASN A 9 6.00 -30.65 111.59
CA ASN A 9 5.35 -31.46 110.55
C ASN A 9 4.11 -30.76 109.95
N GLN A 10 3.33 -30.06 110.77
CA GLN A 10 2.19 -29.27 110.31
C GLN A 10 2.64 -28.10 109.42
N MET A 11 3.69 -27.37 109.82
CA MET A 11 4.28 -26.30 109.00
C MET A 11 4.81 -26.82 107.67
N LEU A 12 5.53 -27.95 107.67
CA LEU A 12 6.02 -28.58 106.44
C LEU A 12 4.88 -29.02 105.50
N THR A 13 3.77 -29.50 106.07
CA THR A 13 2.59 -29.91 105.31
C THR A 13 1.87 -28.72 104.69
N GLN A 14 1.71 -27.63 105.45
CA GLN A 14 1.15 -26.36 104.94
C GLN A 14 2.04 -25.75 103.86
N GLN A 15 3.36 -25.78 104.04
CA GLN A 15 4.31 -25.28 103.05
C GLN A 15 4.24 -26.09 101.76
N LYS A 16 4.16 -27.42 101.84
CA LYS A 16 3.95 -28.29 100.68
C LYS A 16 2.65 -27.98 99.95
N ALA A 17 1.54 -27.81 100.68
CA ALA A 17 0.24 -27.47 100.10
C ALA A 17 0.28 -26.11 99.39
N HIS A 18 0.94 -25.11 99.98
CA HIS A 18 1.10 -23.79 99.38
C HIS A 18 1.92 -23.84 98.08
N TYR A 19 3.04 -24.58 98.05
CA TYR A 19 3.83 -24.75 96.82
C TYR A 19 3.05 -25.49 95.72
N LEU A 20 2.25 -26.49 96.08
CA LEU A 20 1.39 -27.19 95.11
C LEU A 20 0.34 -26.26 94.52
N GLU A 21 -0.33 -25.46 95.34
CA GLU A 21 -1.32 -24.48 94.87
C GLU A 21 -0.67 -23.39 94.00
N MET A 22 0.55 -22.95 94.34
CA MET A 22 1.30 -22.00 93.53
C MET A 22 1.68 -22.60 92.16
N LEU A 23 2.12 -23.85 92.11
CA LEU A 23 2.42 -24.57 90.86
C LEU A 23 1.16 -24.76 90.01
N ASP A 24 0.02 -25.06 90.63
CA ASP A 24 -1.26 -25.21 89.94
C ASP A 24 -1.69 -23.88 89.29
N ARG A 25 -1.61 -22.77 90.05
CA ARG A 25 -1.86 -21.42 89.52
C ARG A 25 -0.90 -21.02 88.40
N GLN A 26 0.39 -21.38 88.52
CA GLN A 26 1.37 -21.14 87.45
C GLN A 26 1.03 -21.95 86.18
N THR A 27 0.60 -23.19 86.34
CA THR A 27 0.17 -24.06 85.24
C THR A 27 -1.05 -23.50 84.54
N ASP A 28 -2.05 -23.05 85.31
CA ASP A 28 -3.26 -22.41 84.79
C ASP A 28 -2.97 -21.12 84.02
N THR A 29 -2.11 -20.27 84.56
CA THR A 29 -1.73 -19.00 83.90
C THR A 29 -0.96 -19.26 82.61
N PHE A 30 -0.04 -20.23 82.61
CA PHE A 30 0.66 -20.64 81.40
C PHE A 30 -0.29 -21.20 80.34
N ASN A 31 -1.21 -22.10 80.72
CA ASN A 31 -2.20 -22.66 79.80
C ASN A 31 -3.11 -21.59 79.20
N ARG A 32 -3.53 -20.59 79.99
CA ARG A 32 -4.28 -19.44 79.47
C ARG A 32 -3.47 -18.61 78.48
N PHE A 33 -2.21 -18.34 78.77
CA PHE A 33 -1.32 -17.61 77.87
C PHE A 33 -1.13 -18.34 76.54
N VAL A 34 -0.85 -19.64 76.58
CA VAL A 34 -0.71 -20.48 75.39
C VAL A 34 -2.01 -20.50 74.57
N LYS A 35 -3.16 -20.59 75.24
CA LYS A 35 -4.47 -20.56 74.57
C LYS A 35 -4.70 -19.25 73.82
N VAL A 36 -4.43 -18.10 74.45
CA VAL A 36 -4.60 -16.78 73.82
C VAL A 36 -3.70 -16.64 72.60
N ILE A 37 -2.45 -17.10 72.67
CA ILE A 37 -1.54 -17.10 71.52
C ILE A 37 -2.08 -18.00 70.41
N LEU A 38 -2.49 -19.23 70.76
CA LEU A 38 -2.99 -20.20 69.79
C LEU A 38 -4.21 -19.66 69.05
N ASP A 39 -5.18 -19.11 69.79
CA ASP A 39 -6.39 -18.51 69.22
C ASP A 39 -6.03 -17.35 68.28
N SER A 40 -5.14 -16.44 68.71
CA SER A 40 -4.68 -15.33 67.87
C SER A 40 -3.92 -15.78 66.62
N THR A 41 -3.10 -16.83 66.71
CA THR A 41 -2.39 -17.39 65.55
C THR A 41 -3.33 -18.08 64.58
N ASN A 42 -4.36 -18.78 65.08
CA ASN A 42 -5.37 -19.42 64.23
C ASN A 42 -6.19 -18.39 63.46
N GLU A 43 -6.61 -17.30 64.11
CA GLU A 43 -7.32 -16.20 63.43
C GLU A 43 -6.46 -15.57 62.31
N ARG A 44 -5.17 -15.36 62.56
CA ARG A 44 -4.24 -14.85 61.53
C ARG A 44 -4.06 -15.85 60.38
N LEU A 45 -3.95 -17.14 60.69
CA LEU A 45 -3.85 -18.20 59.67
C LEU A 45 -5.12 -18.25 58.80
N ASP A 46 -6.30 -18.13 59.39
CA ASP A 46 -7.56 -18.09 58.66
C ASP A 46 -7.65 -16.87 57.74
N SER A 47 -7.22 -15.70 58.23
CA SER A 47 -7.15 -14.49 57.40
C SER A 47 -6.16 -14.66 56.25
N MET A 48 -4.98 -15.25 56.49
CA MET A 48 -4.00 -15.52 55.44
C MET A 48 -4.54 -16.49 54.38
N ASN A 49 -5.22 -17.55 54.79
CA ASN A 49 -5.82 -18.53 53.88
C ASN A 49 -6.89 -17.90 52.97
N ARG A 50 -7.70 -16.97 53.50
CA ARG A 50 -8.67 -16.21 52.69
C ARG A 50 -7.97 -15.34 51.64
N ASN A 51 -6.96 -14.58 52.05
CA ASN A 51 -6.20 -13.73 51.13
C ASN A 51 -5.49 -14.56 50.03
N ILE A 52 -4.95 -15.73 50.39
CA ILE A 52 -4.33 -16.65 49.41
C ILE A 52 -5.35 -17.12 48.37
N GLN A 53 -6.59 -17.41 48.80
CA GLN A 53 -7.66 -17.82 47.89
C GLN A 53 -8.07 -16.67 46.94
N GLU A 54 -8.22 -15.45 47.47
CA GLU A 54 -8.52 -14.27 46.64
C GLU A 54 -7.41 -13.99 45.60
N ILE A 55 -6.15 -14.09 46.00
CA ILE A 55 -5.00 -13.94 45.09
C ILE A 55 -5.03 -15.03 44.02
N LYS A 56 -5.31 -16.29 44.40
CA LYS A 56 -5.40 -17.40 43.46
C LYS A 56 -6.49 -17.18 42.41
N ASP A 57 -7.65 -16.69 42.82
CA ASP A 57 -8.75 -16.40 41.92
C ASP A 57 -8.42 -15.24 40.96
N SER A 58 -7.75 -14.19 41.47
CA SER A 58 -7.24 -13.09 40.64
C SER A 58 -6.18 -13.55 39.63
N ILE A 59 -5.26 -14.44 40.03
CA ILE A 59 -4.27 -15.04 39.14
C ILE A 59 -4.95 -15.89 38.04
N HIS A 60 -5.95 -16.69 38.40
CA HIS A 60 -6.69 -17.47 37.41
C HIS A 60 -7.45 -16.58 36.42
N TYR A 61 -8.04 -15.47 36.89
CA TYR A 61 -8.70 -14.50 36.02
C TYR A 61 -7.72 -13.87 35.04
N THR A 62 -6.61 -13.31 35.53
CA THR A 62 -5.60 -12.66 34.69
C THR A 62 -4.94 -13.64 33.72
N GLN A 63 -4.73 -14.90 34.11
CA GLN A 63 -4.22 -15.93 33.21
C GLN A 63 -5.16 -16.19 32.02
N ARG A 64 -6.48 -16.18 32.25
CA ARG A 64 -7.48 -16.33 31.18
C ARG A 64 -7.46 -15.13 30.23
N GLU A 65 -7.40 -13.91 30.77
CA GLU A 65 -7.30 -12.70 29.92
C GLU A 65 -6.03 -12.73 29.06
N VAL A 66 -4.90 -13.16 29.62
CA VAL A 66 -3.64 -13.31 28.87
C VAL A 66 -3.79 -14.32 27.73
N ASP A 67 -4.45 -15.46 27.97
CA ASP A 67 -4.63 -16.48 26.93
C ASP A 67 -5.61 -16.02 25.82
N GLU A 68 -6.67 -15.28 26.18
CA GLU A 68 -7.56 -14.65 25.22
C GLU A 68 -6.84 -13.58 24.37
N ILE A 69 -6.01 -12.75 25.00
CA ILE A 69 -5.16 -11.77 24.29
C ILE A 69 -4.19 -12.50 23.35
N LYS A 70 -3.52 -13.57 23.79
CA LYS A 70 -2.63 -14.34 22.91
C LYS A 70 -3.37 -14.93 21.71
N ALA A 71 -4.59 -15.42 21.91
CA ALA A 71 -5.41 -15.96 20.83
C ALA A 71 -5.86 -14.87 19.85
N THR A 72 -6.25 -13.69 20.33
CA THR A 72 -6.60 -12.55 19.46
C THR A 72 -5.38 -12.03 18.72
N VAL A 73 -4.26 -11.82 19.40
CA VAL A 73 -2.97 -11.46 18.77
C VAL A 73 -2.62 -12.48 17.69
N SER A 74 -2.70 -13.79 17.96
CA SER A 74 -2.40 -14.83 16.96
C SER A 74 -3.33 -14.79 15.75
N LYS A 75 -4.61 -14.44 15.93
CA LYS A 75 -5.57 -14.27 14.83
C LYS A 75 -5.31 -13.03 13.99
N PHE A 76 -4.91 -11.92 14.62
CA PHE A 76 -4.58 -10.67 13.93
C PHE A 76 -3.15 -10.66 13.36
N SER A 77 -2.25 -11.45 13.94
CA SER A 77 -0.86 -11.60 13.49
C SER A 77 -0.66 -12.74 12.48
N GLY A 78 -1.70 -13.49 12.12
CA GLY A 78 -1.67 -14.33 10.93
C GLY A 78 -1.98 -13.46 9.72
N ASP A 79 -1.12 -13.21 8.75
CA ASP A 79 0.30 -13.53 8.53
C ASP A 79 0.82 -12.31 7.74
N PRO A 80 1.71 -11.46 8.28
CA PRO A 80 2.23 -10.28 7.57
C PRO A 80 2.73 -10.62 6.17
N ASN A 81 3.24 -11.84 5.98
CA ASN A 81 3.69 -12.33 4.69
C ASN A 81 2.54 -12.56 3.69
N THR A 82 1.32 -12.87 4.14
CA THR A 82 0.15 -12.97 3.24
C THR A 82 -0.25 -11.62 2.69
N LEU A 83 -0.25 -10.57 3.53
CA LEU A 83 -0.55 -9.22 3.08
C LEU A 83 0.53 -8.71 2.13
N GLU A 84 1.81 -8.90 2.46
CA GLU A 84 2.93 -8.54 1.61
C GLU A 84 2.91 -9.30 0.28
N ASN A 85 2.65 -10.61 0.31
CA ASN A 85 2.51 -11.42 -0.91
C ASN A 85 1.33 -10.96 -1.78
N ASN A 86 0.17 -10.65 -1.16
CA ASN A 86 -0.98 -10.15 -1.89
C ASN A 86 -0.71 -8.77 -2.51
N MET A 87 -0.02 -7.88 -1.79
CA MET A 87 0.41 -6.58 -2.32
C MET A 87 1.37 -6.77 -3.50
N LYS A 88 2.33 -7.69 -3.40
CA LYS A 88 3.25 -8.01 -4.49
C LYS A 88 2.51 -8.53 -5.72
N ILE A 89 1.61 -9.50 -5.56
CA ILE A 89 0.79 -10.04 -6.66
C ILE A 89 -0.05 -8.94 -7.31
N LEU A 90 -0.62 -8.04 -6.51
CA LEU A 90 -1.40 -6.91 -7.01
C LEU A 90 -0.52 -5.93 -7.80
N CYS A 91 0.66 -5.58 -7.29
CA CYS A 91 1.63 -4.74 -8.00
C CYS A 91 2.06 -5.37 -9.33
N ASP A 92 2.41 -6.66 -9.33
CA ASP A 92 2.79 -7.40 -10.54
C ASP A 92 1.63 -7.43 -11.56
N SER A 93 0.39 -7.59 -11.07
CA SER A 93 -0.82 -7.54 -11.90
C SER A 93 -1.06 -6.15 -12.48
N LEU A 94 -0.84 -5.08 -11.70
CA LEU A 94 -0.95 -3.70 -12.18
C LEU A 94 0.08 -3.40 -13.27
N VAL A 95 1.34 -3.80 -13.10
CA VAL A 95 2.39 -3.65 -14.11
C VAL A 95 2.01 -4.41 -15.40
N THR A 96 1.48 -5.62 -15.26
CA THR A 96 1.03 -6.43 -16.39
C THR A 96 -0.14 -5.77 -17.12
N LEU A 97 -1.11 -5.24 -16.38
CA LEU A 97 -2.27 -4.55 -16.93
C LEU A 97 -1.88 -3.26 -17.64
N ASP A 98 -0.99 -2.46 -17.06
CA ASP A 98 -0.49 -1.23 -17.65
C ASP A 98 0.24 -1.50 -18.98
N SER A 99 1.11 -2.51 -18.99
CA SER A 99 1.81 -2.96 -20.20
C SER A 99 0.83 -3.43 -21.29
N LYS A 100 -0.23 -4.17 -20.90
CA LYS A 100 -1.27 -4.61 -21.84
C LYS A 100 -2.10 -3.44 -22.35
N ALA A 101 -2.40 -2.45 -21.51
CA ALA A 101 -3.11 -1.24 -21.90
C ALA A 101 -2.29 -0.42 -22.91
N ASP A 102 -1.00 -0.22 -22.67
CA ASP A 102 -0.09 0.46 -23.59
C ASP A 102 0.03 -0.28 -24.93
N TYR A 103 0.11 -1.61 -24.90
CA TYR A 103 0.11 -2.44 -26.11
C TYR A 103 -1.18 -2.26 -26.92
N LEU A 104 -2.35 -2.33 -26.27
CA LEU A 104 -3.65 -2.15 -26.93
C LEU A 104 -3.82 -0.74 -27.50
N GLU A 105 -3.40 0.29 -26.76
CA GLU A 105 -3.40 1.67 -27.23
C GLU A 105 -2.50 1.84 -28.46
N SER A 106 -1.29 1.27 -28.41
CA SER A 106 -0.33 1.29 -29.50
C SER A 106 -0.83 0.56 -30.75
N GLN A 107 -1.49 -0.60 -30.59
CA GLN A 107 -2.13 -1.30 -31.71
C GLN A 107 -3.28 -0.48 -32.31
N SER A 108 -4.12 0.14 -31.48
CA SER A 108 -5.22 0.99 -31.93
C SER A 108 -4.73 2.21 -32.72
N LYS A 109 -3.62 2.81 -32.30
CA LYS A 109 -3.01 3.99 -32.93
C LYS A 109 -2.02 3.66 -34.06
N ARG A 110 -1.71 2.38 -34.29
CA ARG A 110 -0.66 1.95 -35.23
C ARG A 110 -0.81 2.53 -36.64
N ASN A 111 -2.04 2.67 -37.12
CA ASN A 111 -2.35 3.19 -38.45
C ASN A 111 -2.74 4.68 -38.45
N ASN A 112 -2.59 5.36 -37.32
CA ASN A 112 -2.94 6.76 -37.19
C ASN A 112 -1.75 7.67 -37.54
N LEU A 113 -2.05 8.78 -38.20
CA LEU A 113 -1.15 9.92 -38.38
C LEU A 113 -1.82 11.19 -37.85
N ILE A 114 -0.99 12.09 -37.34
CA ILE A 114 -1.36 13.40 -36.84
C ILE A 114 -0.86 14.43 -37.84
N PHE A 115 -1.78 15.18 -38.45
CA PHE A 115 -1.49 16.28 -39.36
C PHE A 115 -1.67 17.61 -38.63
N GLU A 116 -0.61 18.40 -38.55
CA GLU A 116 -0.56 19.69 -37.86
C GLU A 116 -0.39 20.83 -38.87
N GLY A 117 -0.93 22.01 -38.58
CA GLY A 117 -0.75 23.21 -39.41
C GLY A 117 -1.75 23.42 -40.54
N ILE A 118 -2.73 22.53 -40.69
CA ILE A 118 -3.81 22.64 -41.69
C ILE A 118 -4.87 23.63 -41.22
N GLU A 119 -5.21 24.61 -42.08
CA GLU A 119 -6.19 25.66 -41.78
C GLU A 119 -7.55 25.11 -41.37
N GLU A 120 -8.15 25.76 -40.39
CA GLU A 120 -9.50 25.44 -39.91
C GLU A 120 -10.55 26.24 -40.67
N SER A 121 -11.70 25.62 -40.83
CA SER A 121 -12.88 26.28 -41.40
C SER A 121 -13.95 26.35 -40.33
N ALA A 122 -14.73 27.43 -40.31
CA ALA A 122 -15.88 27.52 -39.42
C ALA A 122 -16.84 26.36 -39.72
N GLN A 123 -17.23 25.60 -38.68
CA GLN A 123 -18.11 24.44 -38.79
C GLN A 123 -17.61 23.33 -39.74
N GLU A 124 -16.32 23.01 -39.69
CA GLU A 124 -15.73 21.92 -40.47
C GLU A 124 -16.37 20.55 -40.17
N SER A 125 -16.89 19.87 -41.19
CA SER A 125 -17.40 18.50 -41.06
C SER A 125 -16.27 17.46 -41.17
N TRP A 126 -16.56 16.20 -40.83
CA TRP A 126 -15.59 15.10 -41.01
C TRP A 126 -15.23 14.88 -42.48
N ALA A 127 -16.18 15.08 -43.41
CA ALA A 127 -15.94 14.97 -44.83
C ALA A 127 -15.01 16.08 -45.34
N ASP A 128 -15.17 17.31 -44.84
CA ASP A 128 -14.29 18.43 -45.18
C ASP A 128 -12.87 18.18 -44.65
N THR A 129 -12.77 17.67 -43.41
CA THR A 129 -11.51 17.32 -42.77
C THR A 129 -10.76 16.26 -43.59
N GLU A 130 -11.47 15.20 -44.03
CA GLU A 130 -10.92 14.17 -44.90
C GLU A 130 -10.50 14.74 -46.26
N GLY A 131 -11.33 15.61 -46.86
CA GLY A 131 -11.03 16.30 -48.11
C GLY A 131 -9.72 17.07 -48.05
N LYS A 132 -9.51 17.87 -47.00
CA LYS A 132 -8.25 18.62 -46.80
C LYS A 132 -7.03 17.70 -46.70
N VAL A 133 -7.16 16.58 -45.98
CA VAL A 133 -6.08 15.59 -45.87
C VAL A 133 -5.77 14.97 -47.24
N ARG A 134 -6.80 14.60 -48.01
CA ARG A 134 -6.61 14.03 -49.37
C ARG A 134 -5.98 15.03 -50.33
N THR A 135 -6.39 16.30 -50.29
CA THR A 135 -5.77 17.37 -51.09
C THR A 135 -4.30 17.54 -50.71
N LEU A 136 -3.98 17.55 -49.42
CA LEU A 136 -2.60 17.65 -48.95
C LEU A 136 -1.74 16.47 -49.44
N ILE A 137 -2.24 15.24 -49.34
CA ILE A 137 -1.53 14.05 -49.81
C ILE A 137 -1.29 14.11 -51.33
N SER A 138 -2.30 14.47 -52.11
CA SER A 138 -2.21 14.54 -53.57
C SER A 138 -1.27 15.67 -54.04
N GLU A 139 -1.46 16.88 -53.54
CA GLU A 139 -0.75 18.06 -54.05
C GLU A 139 0.66 18.20 -53.44
N LYS A 140 0.79 17.96 -52.14
CA LYS A 140 2.02 18.28 -51.39
C LYS A 140 2.97 17.11 -51.29
N LEU A 141 2.46 15.87 -51.27
CA LEU A 141 3.26 14.64 -51.23
C LEU A 141 3.33 13.92 -52.59
N LYS A 142 2.54 14.35 -53.59
CA LYS A 142 2.46 13.76 -54.93
C LYS A 142 2.16 12.26 -54.87
N LEU A 143 1.23 11.87 -54.00
CA LEU A 143 0.76 10.51 -53.81
C LEU A 143 -0.70 10.41 -54.29
N ASP A 144 -1.10 9.27 -54.83
CA ASP A 144 -2.50 9.07 -55.18
C ASP A 144 -3.35 8.86 -53.91
N ALA A 145 -3.99 9.94 -53.44
CA ALA A 145 -4.86 9.87 -52.28
C ALA A 145 -6.09 8.98 -52.51
N ARG A 146 -6.53 8.73 -53.75
CA ARG A 146 -7.70 7.88 -54.03
C ARG A 146 -7.40 6.40 -53.77
N ALA A 147 -6.16 5.99 -53.97
CA ALA A 147 -5.68 4.65 -53.65
C ALA A 147 -5.46 4.42 -52.14
N MET A 148 -5.62 5.46 -51.30
CA MET A 148 -5.40 5.40 -49.85
C MET A 148 -6.74 5.52 -49.11
N PRO A 149 -7.37 4.39 -48.74
CA PRO A 149 -8.61 4.39 -47.95
C PRO A 149 -8.35 4.94 -46.54
N ILE A 150 -9.13 5.96 -46.18
CA ILE A 150 -9.15 6.58 -44.86
C ILE A 150 -10.36 6.01 -44.13
N GLU A 151 -10.14 5.46 -42.94
CA GLU A 151 -11.22 4.98 -42.08
C GLU A 151 -11.90 6.15 -41.37
N ARG A 152 -11.11 7.10 -40.85
CA ARG A 152 -11.62 8.27 -40.13
C ARG A 152 -10.62 9.41 -40.16
N ALA A 153 -11.08 10.63 -40.39
CA ALA A 153 -10.31 11.87 -40.24
C ALA A 153 -11.11 12.87 -39.39
N HIS A 154 -10.51 13.38 -38.32
CA HIS A 154 -11.19 14.32 -37.42
C HIS A 154 -10.18 15.22 -36.72
N ARG A 155 -10.61 16.44 -36.36
CA ARG A 155 -9.83 17.36 -35.51
C ARG A 155 -9.77 16.82 -34.08
N SER A 156 -8.63 17.01 -33.43
CA SER A 156 -8.40 16.61 -32.04
C SER A 156 -8.05 17.82 -31.17
N GLY A 157 -8.72 17.93 -30.02
CA GLY A 157 -8.55 19.02 -29.05
C GLY A 157 -9.88 19.66 -28.65
N LYS A 158 -9.86 20.43 -27.55
CA LYS A 158 -11.02 21.23 -27.14
C LYS A 158 -11.02 22.57 -27.92
N PRO A 159 -12.16 23.02 -28.47
CA PRO A 159 -12.25 24.25 -29.27
C PRO A 159 -11.70 25.52 -28.60
N GLU A 160 -11.69 25.56 -27.27
CA GLU A 160 -11.54 26.80 -26.49
C GLU A 160 -10.09 27.23 -26.18
N ASN A 161 -9.08 26.37 -26.37
CA ASN A 161 -7.77 26.60 -25.75
C ASN A 161 -6.65 27.11 -26.67
N ARG A 162 -6.93 27.46 -27.93
CA ARG A 162 -5.89 27.86 -28.89
C ARG A 162 -6.39 28.93 -29.86
N ALA A 163 -6.47 30.18 -29.38
CA ALA A 163 -6.84 31.34 -30.19
C ALA A 163 -5.96 31.57 -31.44
N ASP A 164 -4.79 30.94 -31.51
CA ASP A 164 -3.79 31.16 -32.57
C ASP A 164 -3.20 29.86 -33.15
N ASN A 165 -3.70 28.68 -32.72
CA ASN A 165 -3.11 27.39 -33.12
C ASN A 165 -4.18 26.44 -33.66
N LYS A 166 -4.04 26.12 -34.96
CA LYS A 166 -4.84 25.12 -35.69
C LYS A 166 -4.77 23.76 -34.98
N HIS A 167 -5.92 23.18 -34.66
CA HIS A 167 -6.04 21.86 -34.06
C HIS A 167 -5.50 20.78 -35.01
N PRO A 168 -4.75 19.80 -34.50
CA PRO A 168 -4.28 18.69 -35.30
C PRO A 168 -5.45 17.85 -35.84
N ILE A 169 -5.29 17.32 -37.05
CA ILE A 169 -6.18 16.29 -37.59
C ILE A 169 -5.58 14.92 -37.29
N ILE A 170 -6.34 14.06 -36.61
CA ILE A 170 -6.00 12.64 -36.45
C ILE A 170 -6.68 11.88 -37.58
N VAL A 171 -5.87 11.17 -38.37
CA VAL A 171 -6.31 10.38 -39.51
C VAL A 171 -5.94 8.93 -39.28
N LYS A 172 -6.93 8.04 -39.33
CA LYS A 172 -6.75 6.59 -39.29
C LYS A 172 -6.85 6.03 -40.71
N PHE A 173 -5.76 5.43 -41.18
CA PHE A 173 -5.72 4.74 -42.47
C PHE A 173 -6.10 3.28 -42.31
N LEU A 174 -6.68 2.69 -43.35
CA LEU A 174 -7.03 1.27 -43.33
C LEU A 174 -5.77 0.39 -43.44
N ASN A 175 -4.81 0.78 -44.28
CA ASN A 175 -3.59 0.02 -44.52
C ASN A 175 -2.37 0.65 -43.86
N TYR A 176 -1.58 -0.17 -43.17
CA TYR A 176 -0.30 0.26 -42.59
C TYR A 176 0.72 0.72 -43.65
N LYS A 177 0.69 0.12 -44.84
CA LYS A 177 1.60 0.47 -45.95
C LYS A 177 1.40 1.92 -46.43
N ASP A 178 0.16 2.40 -46.43
CA ASP A 178 -0.19 3.76 -46.85
C ASP A 178 0.39 4.78 -45.86
N LYS A 179 0.25 4.49 -44.55
CA LYS A 179 0.89 5.25 -43.47
C LYS A 179 2.40 5.35 -43.66
N GLU A 180 3.08 4.23 -43.90
CA GLU A 180 4.54 4.21 -44.11
C GLU A 180 4.96 5.02 -45.34
N LEU A 181 4.21 4.93 -46.44
CA LEU A 181 4.48 5.67 -47.66
C LEU A 181 4.38 7.19 -47.44
N ILE A 182 3.33 7.63 -46.74
CA ILE A 182 3.15 9.04 -46.35
C ILE A 182 4.32 9.49 -45.46
N LEU A 183 4.71 8.70 -44.46
CA LEU A 183 5.83 9.04 -43.56
C LEU A 183 7.18 9.12 -44.28
N LYS A 184 7.40 8.33 -45.34
CA LYS A 184 8.60 8.42 -46.17
C LYS A 184 8.63 9.73 -46.97
N ARG A 185 7.48 10.15 -47.52
CA ARG A 185 7.36 11.36 -48.36
C ARG A 185 7.22 12.66 -47.57
N ARG A 186 6.86 12.62 -46.28
CA ARG A 186 6.64 13.82 -45.45
C ARG A 186 7.79 14.83 -45.45
N LYS A 187 9.03 14.41 -45.73
CA LYS A 187 10.20 15.31 -45.86
C LYS A 187 10.00 16.37 -46.94
N GLU A 188 9.17 16.10 -47.95
CA GLU A 188 8.82 17.02 -49.04
C GLU A 188 8.00 18.22 -48.54
N LEU A 189 7.25 18.07 -47.44
CA LEU A 189 6.42 19.14 -46.87
C LEU A 189 7.22 20.37 -46.47
N LYS A 190 8.49 20.19 -46.07
CA LYS A 190 9.39 21.32 -45.78
C LYS A 190 9.52 22.28 -46.97
N LYS A 191 9.33 21.80 -48.19
CA LYS A 191 9.39 22.59 -49.43
C LYS A 191 8.01 22.98 -49.95
N THR A 192 7.04 22.07 -49.89
CA THR A 192 5.73 22.24 -50.56
C THR A 192 4.66 22.90 -49.70
N ALA A 193 4.77 22.81 -48.37
CA ALA A 193 3.80 23.35 -47.41
C ALA A 193 4.51 23.68 -46.07
N PRO A 194 5.28 24.78 -46.01
CA PRO A 194 5.96 25.19 -44.78
C PRO A 194 4.93 25.45 -43.67
N GLY A 195 5.22 24.96 -42.46
CA GLY A 195 4.32 25.03 -41.30
C GLY A 195 3.37 23.84 -41.15
N VAL A 196 3.34 22.91 -42.12
CA VAL A 196 2.57 21.65 -42.00
C VAL A 196 3.49 20.50 -41.62
N TYR A 197 3.08 19.74 -40.61
CA TYR A 197 3.84 18.59 -40.10
C TYR A 197 2.97 17.33 -40.08
N ILE A 198 3.59 16.19 -40.36
CA ILE A 198 2.97 14.86 -40.24
C ILE A 198 3.76 14.05 -39.24
N ASN A 199 3.11 13.69 -38.14
CA ASN A 199 3.66 12.89 -37.06
C ASN A 199 2.87 11.59 -36.90
N GLU A 200 3.50 10.60 -36.29
CA GLU A 200 2.81 9.38 -35.91
C GLU A 200 2.06 9.59 -34.59
N ASP A 201 0.92 8.94 -34.45
CA ASP A 201 0.15 8.92 -33.21
C ASP A 201 0.66 7.79 -32.30
N PHE A 202 1.30 8.15 -31.18
CA PHE A 202 1.80 7.19 -30.21
C PHE A 202 0.91 7.13 -28.95
N SER A 203 1.03 6.03 -28.21
CA SER A 203 0.51 5.93 -26.84
C SER A 203 1.17 6.96 -25.93
N GLU A 204 0.55 7.24 -24.79
CA GLU A 204 1.09 8.26 -23.89
C GLU A 204 2.44 7.84 -23.28
N ALA A 205 2.61 6.56 -22.97
CA ALA A 205 3.88 6.03 -22.48
C ALA A 205 5.03 6.26 -23.47
N VAL A 206 4.78 6.00 -24.76
CA VAL A 206 5.77 6.19 -25.83
C VAL A 206 6.05 7.68 -26.07
N ARG A 207 5.03 8.53 -25.99
CA ARG A 207 5.20 10.00 -26.06
C ARG A 207 6.08 10.49 -24.91
N GLN A 208 5.84 10.02 -23.68
CA GLN A 208 6.65 10.37 -22.51
C GLN A 208 8.11 9.93 -22.70
N LYS A 209 8.36 8.66 -23.05
CA LYS A 209 9.73 8.16 -23.34
C LYS A 209 10.43 9.02 -24.40
N ARG A 210 9.72 9.44 -25.45
CA ARG A 210 10.28 10.34 -26.49
C ARG A 210 10.56 11.75 -25.98
N ARG A 211 9.72 12.30 -25.11
CA ARG A 211 9.99 13.58 -24.43
C ARG A 211 11.26 13.49 -23.61
N ASP A 212 11.43 12.41 -22.85
CA ASP A 212 12.59 12.19 -21.98
C ASP A 212 13.89 11.97 -22.76
N LEU A 213 13.81 11.38 -23.96
CA LEU A 213 14.96 11.18 -24.84
C LEU A 213 15.31 12.40 -25.71
N MET A 214 14.40 13.38 -25.82
CA MET A 214 14.60 14.56 -26.66
C MET A 214 15.84 15.41 -26.28
N PRO A 215 16.16 15.64 -24.99
CA PRO A 215 17.38 16.37 -24.61
C PRO A 215 18.66 15.67 -25.09
N LYS A 216 18.75 14.35 -24.87
CA LYS A 216 19.90 13.54 -25.32
C LYS A 216 20.06 13.56 -26.85
N LEU A 217 18.95 13.53 -27.57
CA LEU A 217 18.96 13.64 -29.03
C LEU A 217 19.49 15.01 -29.49
N ARG A 218 19.07 16.09 -28.83
CA ARG A 218 19.57 17.45 -29.13
C ARG A 218 21.06 17.60 -28.83
N GLU A 219 21.54 17.03 -27.72
CA GLU A 219 22.97 17.01 -27.41
C GLU A 219 23.79 16.29 -28.48
N ALA A 220 23.31 15.14 -28.99
CA ALA A 220 23.95 14.43 -30.08
C ALA A 220 24.02 15.28 -31.36
N TRP A 221 22.91 15.94 -31.73
CA TRP A 221 22.90 16.85 -32.87
C TRP A 221 23.84 18.05 -32.70
N ASN A 222 23.94 18.61 -31.49
CA ASN A 222 24.87 19.70 -31.19
C ASN A 222 26.34 19.28 -31.31
N ARG A 223 26.65 18.00 -31.09
CA ARG A 223 27.98 17.42 -31.32
C ARG A 223 28.27 17.11 -32.80
N GLY A 224 27.28 17.21 -33.68
CA GLY A 224 27.38 16.82 -35.08
C GLY A 224 27.09 15.34 -35.36
N ASP A 225 26.62 14.58 -34.36
CA ASP A 225 26.28 13.17 -34.51
C ASP A 225 24.96 13.00 -35.28
N ILE A 226 24.87 11.99 -36.15
CA ILE A 226 23.61 11.61 -36.80
C ILE A 226 22.83 10.69 -35.86
N ALA A 227 21.84 11.23 -35.17
CA ALA A 227 20.98 10.48 -34.25
C ALA A 227 19.49 10.61 -34.61
N TYR A 228 18.70 9.55 -34.37
CA TYR A 228 17.26 9.52 -34.57
C TYR A 228 16.56 8.62 -33.54
N LEU A 229 15.35 8.99 -33.13
CA LEU A 229 14.51 8.13 -32.29
C LEU A 229 13.74 7.15 -33.16
N ARG A 230 13.85 5.86 -32.84
CA ARG A 230 13.08 4.79 -33.47
C ARG A 230 12.11 4.20 -32.45
N TYR A 231 10.91 3.86 -32.91
CA TYR A 231 9.98 3.07 -32.10
C TYR A 231 10.52 1.65 -31.95
N ASP A 232 10.60 1.16 -30.72
CA ASP A 232 10.98 -0.21 -30.42
C ASP A 232 9.70 -1.07 -30.31
N PRO A 233 9.45 -2.01 -31.24
CA PRO A 233 8.29 -2.88 -31.18
C PRO A 233 8.41 -4.02 -30.15
N ALA A 234 9.55 -4.15 -29.45
CA ALA A 234 9.86 -5.29 -28.58
C ALA A 234 9.72 -5.02 -27.06
N GLN A 235 8.99 -3.97 -26.65
CA GLN A 235 8.58 -3.78 -25.25
C GLN A 235 7.09 -4.04 -25.08
#